data_AF-A0A1F7BMA3-F1
#
_entry.id   AF-A0A1F7BMA3-F1
#
_cell.length_a   1.000
_cell.length_b   1.000
_cell.length_c   1.000
_cell.angle_alpha   90.00
_cell.angle_beta   90.00
_cell.angle_gamma   90.00
#
_symmetry.space_group_name_H-M   'P 1'
#
loop_
_entity.id
_entity.type
_entity.pdbx_description
1 polymer ?
#
loop_
_entity_poly.entity_id
_entity_poly.type
_entity_poly.pdbx_seq_one_letter_code
_entity_poly.pdbx_strand_id
1 'polypeptide(L)' 'MLTTKVSIPGIHCASCAAMIKDVSADFPQVKNVTVDIGTKNITIEHSDDFDLSAWTKEIESLGDTYKVFSIAV' A
#
# COMPACT_ATOMS: atom_id res chain seq x y z
N MET A 1 -2.41 -10.66 -13.66
CA MET A 1 -1.53 -9.91 -12.75
C MET A 1 -1.94 -8.46 -12.84
N LEU A 2 -2.42 -7.93 -11.72
CA LEU A 2 -3.00 -6.59 -11.62
C LEU A 2 -2.03 -5.70 -10.86
N THR A 3 -2.12 -4.40 -11.15
CA THR A 3 -1.31 -3.39 -10.49
C THR A 3 -2.23 -2.30 -10.00
N THR A 4 -2.31 -2.14 -8.68
CA THR A 4 -3.08 -1.07 -8.06
C THR A 4 -2.14 0.02 -7.59
N LYS A 5 -2.48 1.27 -7.91
CA LYS A 5 -1.78 2.45 -7.42
C LYS A 5 -2.63 3.14 -6.36
N VAL A 6 -2.00 3.43 -5.23
CA VAL A 6 -2.59 4.19 -4.12
C VAL A 6 -1.64 5.29 -3.69
N SER A 7 -2.17 6.35 -3.11
CA SER A 7 -1.40 7.42 -2.50
C SER A 7 -1.66 7.44 -0.99
N ILE A 8 -0.60 7.54 -0.20
CA ILE A 8 -0.69 7.67 1.26
C ILE A 8 0.13 8.90 1.66
N PRO A 9 -0.52 10.05 1.90
CA PRO A 9 0.17 11.30 2.20
C PRO A 9 0.92 11.26 3.54
N GLY A 10 0.58 10.33 4.44
CA GLY A 10 1.25 10.10 5.72
C GLY A 10 2.64 9.45 5.62
N ILE A 11 3.03 8.90 4.45
CA ILE A 11 4.37 8.33 4.28
C ILE A 11 5.37 9.47 4.14
N HIS A 12 6.15 9.70 5.19
CA HIS A 12 7.23 10.69 5.18
C HIS A 12 8.56 10.15 5.71
N CYS A 13 8.59 8.87 6.09
CA CYS A 13 9.77 8.22 6.64
C CYS A 13 9.99 6.84 6.00
N ALA A 14 11.25 6.41 5.90
CA ALA A 14 11.61 5.08 5.40
C ALA A 14 10.94 3.96 6.21
N SER A 15 10.71 4.18 7.51
CA SER A 15 10.01 3.25 8.40
C SER A 15 8.57 3.02 7.98
N CYS A 16 7.85 4.07 7.56
CA CYS A 16 6.48 3.97 7.05
C CYS A 16 6.43 3.13 5.76
N ALA A 17 7.40 3.36 4.85
CA ALA A 17 7.50 2.60 3.62
C ALA A 17 7.82 1.12 3.88
N ALA A 18 8.70 0.82 4.84
CA ALA A 18 9.00 -0.54 5.26
C ALA A 18 7.75 -1.22 5.86
N MET A 19 7.03 -0.54 6.74
CA MET A 19 5.82 -1.06 7.38
C MET A 19 4.73 -1.42 6.35
N ILE A 20 4.52 -0.57 5.35
CA ILE A 20 3.57 -0.86 4.26
C ILE A 20 4.00 -2.09 3.48
N LYS A 21 5.29 -2.21 3.15
CA LYS A 21 5.81 -3.40 2.48
C LYS A 21 5.66 -4.66 3.33
N ASP A 22 5.85 -4.55 4.64
CA ASP A 22 5.72 -5.64 5.60
C ASP A 22 4.26 -6.13 5.69
N VAL A 23 3.31 -5.20 5.89
CA VAL A 23 1.87 -5.50 5.85
C VAL A 23 1.50 -6.10 4.50
N SER A 24 1.95 -5.51 3.39
CA SER A 24 1.72 -6.07 2.05
C SER A 24 2.34 -7.45 1.84
N ALA A 25 3.45 -7.78 2.50
CA ALA A 25 4.11 -9.08 2.41
C ALA A 25 3.36 -10.17 3.18
N ASP A 26 2.52 -9.79 4.15
CA ASP A 26 1.60 -10.72 4.83
C ASP A 26 0.53 -11.27 3.86
N PHE A 27 0.21 -10.52 2.80
CA PHE A 27 -0.74 -10.95 1.78
C PHE A 27 -0.04 -11.83 0.72
N PRO A 28 -0.32 -13.15 0.66
CA PRO A 28 0.30 -14.04 -0.34
C PRO A 28 -0.11 -13.71 -1.78
N GLN A 29 -1.18 -12.93 -1.93
CA GLN A 29 -1.69 -12.46 -3.22
C GLN A 29 -0.83 -11.34 -3.80
N VAL A 30 -0.07 -10.62 -2.96
CA VAL A 30 0.81 -9.54 -3.35
C VAL A 30 2.15 -10.12 -3.81
N LYS A 31 2.55 -9.77 -5.03
CA LYS A 31 3.83 -10.19 -5.60
C LYS A 31 4.93 -9.18 -5.36
N ASN A 32 4.62 -7.89 -5.46
CA ASN A 32 5.61 -6.84 -5.34
C ASN A 32 4.97 -5.53 -4.89
N VAL A 33 5.69 -4.77 -4.07
CA VAL A 33 5.25 -3.44 -3.61
C VAL A 33 6.36 -2.43 -3.77
N THR A 34 6.06 -1.41 -4.56
CA THR A 34 6.94 -0.27 -4.81
C THR A 34 6.37 0.94 -4.09
N VAL A 35 7.14 1.53 -3.19
CA VAL A 35 6.76 2.74 -2.45
C VAL A 35 7.65 3.88 -2.93
N ASP A 36 7.04 4.94 -3.46
CA ASP A 36 7.70 6.14 -3.91
C ASP A 36 7.42 7.28 -2.91
N ILE A 37 8.40 7.56 -2.05
CA ILE A 37 8.27 8.58 -0.99
C ILE A 37 8.26 10.00 -1.60
N GLY A 38 8.93 10.20 -2.74
CA GLY A 38 9.01 11.50 -3.41
C GLY A 38 7.64 11.98 -3.91
N THR A 39 6.90 11.08 -4.55
CA THR A 39 5.55 11.35 -5.07
C THR A 39 4.43 10.90 -4.13
N LYS A 40 4.78 10.22 -3.02
CA LYS A 40 3.84 9.66 -2.03
C LYS A 40 2.86 8.66 -2.64
N ASN A 41 3.35 7.90 -3.63
CA ASN A 41 2.58 6.89 -4.33
C ASN A 41 3.12 5.50 -4.03
N ILE A 42 2.22 4.54 -3.97
CA ILE A 42 2.50 3.14 -3.71
C ILE A 42 1.88 2.36 -4.86
N THR A 43 2.69 1.49 -5.45
CA THR A 43 2.29 0.60 -6.54
C THR A 43 2.36 -0.82 -6.01
N ILE A 44 1.23 -1.50 -6.00
CA ILE A 44 1.06 -2.85 -5.46
C ILE A 44 0.75 -3.76 -6.65
N GLU A 45 1.62 -4.73 -6.90
CA GLU A 45 1.41 -5.77 -7.89
C GLU A 45 0.84 -7.00 -7.19
N HIS A 46 -0.34 -7.43 -7.60
CA HIS A 46 -1.09 -8.48 -6.92
C HIS A 46 -1.91 -9.33 -7.89
N SER A 47 -2.44 -10.43 -7.39
CA SER A 47 -3.37 -11.31 -8.11
C SER A 47 -4.80 -10.73 -8.12
N ASP A 48 -5.67 -11.27 -8.96
CA ASP A 48 -7.08 -10.85 -9.06
C ASP A 48 -7.86 -11.03 -7.75
N ASP A 49 -7.43 -12.00 -6.94
CA ASP A 49 -8.00 -12.34 -5.64
C ASP A 49 -7.65 -11.34 -4.51
N PHE A 50 -6.83 -10.32 -4.79
CA PHE A 50 -6.35 -9.39 -3.77
C PHE A 50 -7.43 -8.47 -3.24
N ASP A 51 -7.62 -8.52 -1.93
CA ASP A 51 -8.61 -7.70 -1.26
C ASP A 51 -8.02 -6.35 -0.82
N LEU A 52 -8.09 -5.37 -1.74
CA LEU A 52 -7.60 -4.01 -1.49
C LEU A 52 -8.27 -3.37 -0.27
N SER A 53 -9.54 -3.73 0.02
CA SER A 53 -10.26 -3.17 1.17
C SER A 53 -9.70 -3.71 2.49
N ALA A 54 -9.41 -5.02 2.56
CA ALA A 54 -8.78 -5.61 3.72
C ALA A 54 -7.37 -5.03 3.95
N TRP A 55 -6.57 -4.92 2.90
CA TRP A 55 -5.25 -4.30 2.97
C TRP A 55 -5.30 -2.84 3.40
N THR A 56 -6.23 -2.06 2.84
CA THR A 56 -6.41 -0.65 3.21
C THR A 56 -6.72 -0.51 4.70
N LYS A 57 -7.58 -1.38 5.22
CA LYS A 57 -7.95 -1.39 6.63
C LYS A 57 -6.77 -1.74 7.55
N GLU A 58 -5.94 -2.70 7.16
CA GLU A 58 -4.68 -3.03 7.87
C GLU A 58 -3.75 -1.80 7.92
N ILE A 59 -3.59 -1.10 6.79
CA ILE A 59 -2.76 0.11 6.71
C ILE A 59 -3.32 1.25 7.55
N GLU A 60 -4.62 1.51 7.49
CA GLU A 60 -5.27 2.54 8.32
C GLU A 60 -5.22 2.20 9.82
N SER A 61 -5.18 0.90 10.17
CA SER A 61 -5.00 0.42 11.55
C SER A 61 -3.62 0.76 12.13
N LEU A 62 -2.60 0.99 11.28
CA LEU A 62 -1.27 1.44 11.71
C LEU A 62 -1.29 2.86 12.30
N GLY A 63 -2.32 3.66 11.98
CA GLY A 63 -2.56 4.96 12.59
C GLY A 63 -3.42 5.90 11.75
N ASP A 64 -4.03 6.89 12.40
CA ASP A 64 -4.96 7.86 11.81
C ASP A 64 -4.41 8.66 10.61
N THR A 65 -3.08 8.73 10.46
CA THR A 65 -2.42 9.47 9.37
C THR A 65 -2.25 8.64 8.09
N TYR A 66 -2.50 7.33 8.12
CA TYR A 66 -2.27 6.40 7.01
C TYR A 66 -3.51 6.23 6.13
N LYS A 67 -4.15 7.34 5.75
CA LYS A 67 -5.30 7.29 4.85
C LYS A 67 -4.86 6.90 3.45
N VAL A 68 -5.44 5.80 2.95
CA VAL A 68 -5.19 5.31 1.60
C VAL A 68 -6.12 6.02 0.62
N PHE A 69 -5.54 6.66 -0.38
CA PHE A 69 -6.26 7.27 -1.48
C PHE A 69 -6.04 6.44 -2.74
N SER A 70 -7.10 5.82 -3.25
CA SER A 70 -7.05 5.18 -4.56
C SER A 70 -6.84 6.25 -5.63
N ILE A 71 -5.71 6.20 -6.32
CA ILE A 71 -5.47 7.04 -7.49
C ILE A 71 -5.89 6.23 -8.71
N ALA A 72 -6.99 6.65 -9.34
CA ALA A 72 -7.41 6.07 -10.61
C ALA A 72 -6.27 6.29 -11.62
N VAL A 73 -5.77 5.18 -12.18
CA VAL A 73 -4.84 5.20 -13.32
C VAL A 73 -5.61 5.40 -14.61
#